data_AF-A0A1V4CAL5-F1
#
_entry.id   AF-A0A1V4CAL5-F1
#
_cell.length_a   1.000
_cell.length_b   1.000
_cell.length_c   1.000
_cell.angle_alpha   90.00
_cell.angle_beta   90.00
_cell.angle_gamma   90.00
#
_symmetry.space_group_name_H-M   'P 1'
#
loop_
_entity.id
_entity.type
_entity.pdbx_description
1 polymer ?
#
loop_
_entity_poly.entity_id
_entity_poly.type
_entity_poly.pdbx_seq_one_letter_code
_entity_poly.pdbx_strand_id
1 'polypeptide(L)'
;MSRRPRRNHSPAFKAKVALDAIRGEKTLAELAKQHDVHPNQITDWKNQLLERAAGVFGAETAEPPKTDLRELHAKIGQQALEIDFLASALGKAGLLSVKR
;
A
#
# COMPACT_ATOMS: atom_id res chain seq x y z
N MET A 1 -2.97 18.99 17.88
CA MET A 1 -3.74 19.22 16.64
C MET A 1 -4.04 17.88 16.00
N SER A 2 -5.31 17.44 15.96
CA SER A 2 -5.66 16.17 15.29
C SER A 2 -5.52 16.34 13.78
N ARG A 3 -4.75 15.47 13.12
CA ARG A 3 -4.62 15.47 11.65
C ARG A 3 -5.99 15.18 11.06
N ARG A 4 -6.48 16.06 10.18
CA ARG A 4 -7.71 15.82 9.41
C ARG A 4 -7.54 14.50 8.64
N PRO A 5 -8.49 13.56 8.74
CA PRO A 5 -8.44 12.31 7.99
C PRO A 5 -8.27 12.60 6.50
N ARG A 6 -7.31 11.92 5.85
CA ARG A 6 -7.10 12.05 4.41
C ARG A 6 -8.35 11.54 3.69
N ARG A 7 -8.83 12.28 2.70
CA ARG A 7 -9.97 11.87 1.89
C ARG A 7 -9.52 10.71 1.00
N ASN A 8 -10.06 9.52 1.25
CA ASN A 8 -9.77 8.34 0.45
C ASN A 8 -10.76 8.24 -0.70
N HIS A 9 -10.26 8.09 -1.91
CA HIS A 9 -11.06 7.91 -3.12
C HIS A 9 -11.10 6.42 -3.53
N SER A 10 -12.28 5.95 -3.95
CA SER A 10 -12.44 4.56 -4.41
C SER A 10 -11.61 4.30 -5.68
N PRO A 11 -11.17 3.05 -5.92
CA PRO A 11 -10.42 2.70 -7.14
C PRO A 11 -11.17 3.06 -8.42
N ALA A 12 -12.48 2.80 -8.46
CA ALA A 12 -13.34 3.13 -9.59
C ALA A 12 -13.41 4.65 -9.85
N PHE A 13 -13.46 5.46 -8.78
CA PHE A 13 -13.46 6.92 -8.92
C PHE A 13 -12.14 7.42 -9.49
N LYS A 14 -11.00 6.94 -8.99
CA LYS A 14 -9.68 7.34 -9.51
C LYS A 14 -9.53 6.98 -10.99
N ALA A 15 -9.97 5.78 -11.38
CA ALA A 15 -9.93 5.34 -12.78
C ALA A 15 -10.79 6.23 -13.70
N LYS A 16 -12.00 6.60 -13.26
CA LYS A 16 -12.88 7.50 -14.02
C LYS A 16 -12.23 8.87 -14.24
N VAL A 17 -11.70 9.48 -13.17
CA VAL A 17 -11.04 10.80 -13.25
C VAL A 17 -9.78 10.74 -14.12
N ALA A 18 -9.00 9.66 -14.02
CA ALA A 18 -7.83 9.45 -14.87
C ALA A 18 -8.22 9.31 -16.36
N LEU A 19 -9.28 8.57 -16.68
CA LEU A 19 -9.79 8.44 -18.05
C LEU A 19 -10.27 9.78 -18.62
N ASP A 20 -11.02 10.58 -17.84
CA ASP A 20 -11.44 11.93 -18.25
C ASP A 20 -10.21 12.82 -18.56
N ALA A 21 -9.15 12.70 -17.74
CA ALA A 21 -7.90 13.44 -17.93
C ALA A 21 -7.02 12.95 -19.09
N ILE A 22 -7.17 11.68 -19.51
CA ILE A 22 -6.53 11.14 -20.71
C ILE A 22 -7.28 11.59 -21.96
N ARG A 23 -8.62 11.62 -21.91
CA ARG A 23 -9.44 12.03 -23.04
C ARG A 23 -9.19 13.49 -23.46
N GLY A 24 -8.87 14.36 -22.50
CA GLY A 24 -8.41 15.72 -22.78
C GLY A 24 -9.52 16.70 -23.21
N GLU A 25 -10.79 16.33 -23.07
CA GLU A 25 -11.95 17.21 -23.38
C GLU A 25 -12.05 18.41 -22.43
N LYS A 26 -11.49 18.27 -21.21
CA LYS A 26 -11.51 19.29 -20.16
C LYS A 26 -10.11 19.52 -19.63
N THR A 27 -9.84 20.76 -19.24
CA THR A 27 -8.60 21.11 -18.58
C THR A 27 -8.51 20.47 -17.19
N LEU A 28 -7.30 20.32 -16.66
CA LEU A 28 -7.09 19.81 -15.29
C LEU A 28 -7.81 20.67 -14.24
N ALA A 29 -7.91 21.98 -14.47
CA ALA A 29 -8.61 22.90 -13.58
C ALA A 29 -10.14 22.67 -13.56
N GLU A 30 -10.73 22.38 -14.71
CA GLU A 30 -12.15 22.06 -14.82
C GLU A 30 -12.46 20.69 -14.21
N LEU A 31 -11.62 19.68 -14.46
CA LEU A 31 -11.75 18.37 -13.83
C LEU A 31 -11.58 18.44 -12.31
N ALA A 32 -10.66 19.28 -11.83
CA ALA A 32 -10.47 19.52 -10.41
C ALA A 32 -11.71 20.10 -9.74
N LYS A 33 -12.37 21.07 -10.40
CA LYS A 33 -13.64 21.63 -9.93
C LYS A 33 -14.79 20.63 -10.01
N GLN A 34 -14.91 19.90 -11.11
CA GLN A 34 -16.01 18.97 -11.34
C GLN A 34 -16.00 17.80 -10.34
N HIS A 35 -14.80 17.25 -10.06
CA HIS A 35 -14.65 16.07 -9.23
C HIS A 35 -14.27 16.41 -7.78
N ASP A 36 -14.10 17.69 -7.44
CA ASP A 36 -13.61 18.18 -6.15
C ASP A 36 -12.30 17.50 -5.74
N VAL A 37 -11.33 17.49 -6.66
CA VAL A 37 -10.02 16.84 -6.52
C VAL A 37 -8.92 17.83 -6.88
N HIS A 38 -7.82 17.80 -6.15
CA HIS A 38 -6.68 18.67 -6.45
C HIS A 38 -6.03 18.30 -7.81
N PRO A 39 -5.65 19.26 -8.68
CA PRO A 39 -5.06 18.98 -10.00
C PRO A 39 -3.89 17.97 -9.97
N ASN A 40 -2.98 18.08 -9.00
CA ASN A 40 -1.88 17.12 -8.85
C ASN A 40 -2.35 15.67 -8.68
N GLN A 41 -3.44 15.43 -7.92
CA GLN A 41 -3.97 14.07 -7.77
C GLN A 41 -4.53 13.52 -9.09
N ILE A 42 -5.10 14.39 -9.92
CA ILE A 42 -5.59 14.02 -11.25
C ILE A 42 -4.41 13.62 -12.14
N THR A 43 -3.32 14.39 -12.12
CA THR A 43 -2.09 14.07 -12.83
C THR A 43 -1.49 12.76 -12.35
N ASP A 44 -1.42 12.53 -11.04
CA ASP A 44 -0.90 11.30 -10.46
C ASP A 44 -1.71 10.08 -10.92
N TRP A 45 -3.05 10.15 -10.88
CA TRP A 45 -3.91 9.04 -11.30
C TRP A 45 -3.86 8.81 -12.81
N LYS A 46 -3.73 9.88 -13.61
CA LYS A 46 -3.50 9.78 -15.05
C LYS A 46 -2.21 9.02 -15.35
N ASN A 47 -1.10 9.40 -14.72
CA ASN A 47 0.20 8.75 -14.92
C ASN A 47 0.16 7.29 -14.45
N GLN A 48 -0.42 7.03 -13.29
CA GLN A 48 -0.60 5.67 -12.76
C GLN A 48 -1.39 4.77 -13.72
N LEU A 49 -2.43 5.32 -14.36
CA LEU A 49 -3.22 4.57 -15.33
C LEU A 49 -2.41 4.29 -16.61
N LEU A 50 -1.67 5.28 -17.12
CA LEU A 50 -0.82 5.12 -18.31
C LEU A 50 0.29 4.08 -18.11
N GLU A 51 0.97 4.11 -16.97
CA GLU A 51 2.04 3.16 -16.63
C GLU A 51 1.53 1.72 -16.52
N ARG A 52 0.31 1.54 -15.97
CA ARG A 52 -0.27 0.22 -15.71
C ARG A 52 -1.17 -0.29 -16.82
N ALA A 53 -1.53 0.56 -17.78
CA ALA A 53 -2.45 0.22 -18.86
C ALA A 53 -1.95 -0.97 -19.69
N ALA A 54 -0.64 -1.05 -19.96
CA ALA A 54 -0.05 -2.17 -20.69
C ALA A 54 -0.30 -3.52 -19.98
N GLY A 55 -0.29 -3.54 -18.65
CA GLY A 55 -0.55 -4.74 -17.85
C GLY A 55 -1.97 -5.30 -18.01
N VAL A 56 -2.95 -4.46 -18.38
CA VAL A 56 -4.33 -4.91 -18.64
C VAL A 56 -4.42 -5.78 -19.89
N PHE A 57 -3.52 -5.58 -20.86
CA PHE A 57 -3.48 -6.33 -22.11
C PHE A 57 -2.53 -7.53 -22.07
N GLY A 58 -2.07 -7.93 -20.87
CA GLY A 58 -1.24 -9.13 -20.69
C GLY A 58 0.26 -8.88 -20.74
N ALA A 59 0.73 -7.62 -20.65
CA ALA A 59 2.12 -7.38 -20.28
C ALA A 59 2.31 -7.96 -18.87
N GLU A 60 3.17 -8.97 -18.73
CA GLU A 60 3.40 -9.71 -17.49
C GLU A 60 3.49 -8.73 -16.32
N THR A 61 2.41 -8.63 -15.53
CA THR A 61 2.53 -8.09 -14.18
C THR A 61 3.53 -9.01 -13.52
N ALA A 62 4.74 -8.51 -13.25
CA ALA A 62 5.69 -9.22 -12.42
C ALA A 62 4.88 -9.68 -11.20
N GLU A 63 4.59 -10.98 -11.13
CA GLU A 63 3.90 -11.54 -9.98
C GLU A 63 4.70 -11.02 -8.78
N PRO A 64 4.07 -10.40 -7.76
CA PRO A 64 4.80 -10.12 -6.54
C PRO A 64 5.51 -11.43 -6.19
N PRO A 65 6.83 -11.40 -5.92
CA PRO A 65 7.60 -12.63 -5.75
C PRO A 65 6.79 -13.50 -4.81
N LYS A 66 6.49 -14.74 -5.22
CA LYS A 66 5.70 -15.68 -4.44
C LYS A 66 6.42 -15.84 -3.12
N THR A 67 6.08 -15.00 -2.15
CA THR A 67 6.72 -15.00 -0.85
C THR A 67 6.33 -16.33 -0.26
N ASP A 68 7.30 -17.20 -0.02
CA ASP A 68 7.01 -18.53 0.47
C ASP A 68 6.42 -18.38 1.89
N LEU A 69 5.09 -18.51 1.97
CA LEU A 69 4.34 -18.42 3.21
C LEU A 69 4.85 -19.43 4.22
N ARG A 70 5.37 -20.57 3.76
CA ARG A 70 5.97 -21.59 4.61
C ARG A 70 7.25 -21.08 5.26
N GLU A 71 8.13 -20.44 4.51
CA GLU A 71 9.37 -19.86 5.05
C GLU A 71 9.08 -18.75 6.05
N LEU A 72 8.09 -17.90 5.77
CA LEU A 72 7.67 -16.85 6.71
C LEU A 72 7.10 -17.43 7.99
N HIS A 73 6.20 -18.42 7.91
CA HIS A 73 5.65 -19.08 9.09
C HIS A 73 6.72 -19.83 9.89
N ALA A 74 7.69 -20.46 9.21
CA ALA A 74 8.83 -21.10 9.86
C ALA A 74 9.70 -20.08 10.63
N LYS A 75 9.99 -18.91 10.02
CA LYS A 75 10.72 -17.82 10.68
C LYS A 75 9.97 -17.26 11.88
N ILE A 76 8.65 -17.07 11.78
CA ILE A 76 7.82 -16.63 12.91
C ILE A 76 7.88 -17.65 14.06
N GLY A 77 7.78 -18.95 13.76
CA GLY A 77 7.90 -20.01 14.75
C GLY A 77 9.28 -20.07 15.42
N GLN A 78 10.35 -19.97 14.63
CA GLN A 78 11.72 -19.90 15.15
C GLN A 78 11.91 -18.69 16.07
N GLN A 79 11.49 -17.51 15.63
CA GLN A 79 11.60 -16.28 16.44
C GLN A 79 10.78 -16.38 17.73
N ALA A 80 9.59 -17.00 17.70
CA ALA A 80 8.79 -17.22 18.90
C ALA A 80 9.54 -18.10 19.92
N LEU A 81 10.15 -19.20 19.47
CA LEU A 81 10.95 -20.09 20.32
C LEU A 81 12.20 -19.38 20.87
N GLU A 82 12.91 -18.62 20.05
CA GLU A 82 14.09 -17.84 20.48
C GLU A 82 13.73 -16.79 21.53
N ILE A 83 12.62 -16.07 21.33
CA ILE A 83 12.11 -15.09 22.29
C ILE A 83 11.73 -15.76 23.61
N ASP A 84 11.04 -16.89 23.56
CA ASP A 84 10.63 -17.63 24.77
C ASP A 84 11.84 -18.20 25.52
N PHE A 85 12.82 -18.72 24.79
CA PHE A 85 14.08 -19.18 25.36
C PHE A 85 14.83 -18.05 26.06
N LEU A 86 15.01 -16.91 25.37
CA LEU A 86 15.70 -15.74 25.93
C LEU A 86 14.95 -15.17 27.14
N ALA A 87 13.63 -15.09 27.08
CA ALA A 87 12.81 -14.65 28.20
C ALA A 87 12.97 -15.57 29.43
N SER A 88 12.99 -16.90 29.22
CA SER A 88 13.22 -17.88 30.29
C SER A 88 14.64 -17.78 30.86
N ALA A 89 15.65 -17.64 30.01
CA ALA A 89 17.04 -17.52 30.42
C ALA A 89 17.29 -16.24 31.23
N LEU A 90 16.73 -15.10 30.82
CA LEU A 90 16.80 -13.84 31.56
C LEU A 90 16.12 -13.96 32.92
N GLY A 91 14.96 -14.62 33.00
CA GLY A 91 14.28 -14.91 34.26
C GLY A 91 15.13 -15.77 35.21
N LYS A 92 15.80 -16.82 34.70
CA LYS A 92 16.73 -17.65 35.49
C LYS A 92 17.98 -16.89 35.95
N ALA A 93 18.44 -15.92 35.17
CA ALA A 93 19.57 -15.07 35.49
C ALA A 93 19.23 -13.90 36.45
N GLY A 94 17.97 -13.79 36.90
CA GLY A 94 17.51 -12.70 37.78
C GLY A 94 17.41 -11.34 37.10
N LEU A 95 17.44 -11.30 35.76
CA LEU A 95 17.29 -10.09 34.96
C LEU A 95 15.83 -9.88 34.58
N LEU A 96 15.42 -8.62 34.46
CA LEU A 96 14.03 -8.27 34.13
C LEU A 96 13.74 -8.61 32.66
N SER A 97 12.84 -9.57 32.44
CA SER A 97 12.20 -9.80 31.14
C SER A 97 10.98 -8.89 30.98
N VAL A 98 10.76 -8.35 29.78
CA VAL A 98 9.57 -7.53 29.45
C VAL A 98 8.27 -8.35 29.42
N LYS A 99 8.36 -9.68 29.23
CA LYS A 99 7.22 -10.60 29.37
C LYS A 99 6.96 -10.80 30.87
N ARG A 100 6.01 -10.03 31.41
CA ARG A 100 5.36 -10.29 32.71
C ARG A 100 4.25 -11.32 32.55
#